data_AF-A0A813E9X4-F1
#
_entry.id   AF-A0A813E9X4-F1
#
_cell.length_a   1.000
_cell.length_b   1.000
_cell.length_c   1.000
_cell.angle_alpha   90.00
_cell.angle_beta   90.00
_cell.angle_gamma   90.00
#
_symmetry.space_group_name_H-M   'P 1'
#
loop_
_entity.id
_entity.type
_entity.pdbx_description
1 polymer ?
#
loop_
_entity_poly.entity_id
_entity_poly.type
_entity_poly.pdbx_seq_one_letter_code
_entity_poly.pdbx_strand_id
1 'polypeptide(L)' 'YRHPHILRQLNQEQCALRKSPPIEMDDGLYKAKSDWSIQKGSGADKDGWMYGIAWNSSTWEDREGFFDTTRKRRWTRIYT' A
#
# COMPACT_ATOMS: atom_id res chain seq x y z
N TYR A 1 -2.14 -16.70 4.53
CA TYR A 1 -3.60 -16.47 4.45
C TYR A 1 -3.85 -15.31 3.49
N ARG A 2 -4.74 -15.46 2.52
CA ARG A 2 -4.98 -14.46 1.46
C ARG A 2 -6.19 -13.61 1.86
N HIS A 3 -6.09 -12.28 1.76
CA HIS A 3 -7.17 -11.38 2.15
C HIS A 3 -8.43 -11.62 1.28
N PRO A 4 -9.65 -11.64 1.83
CA PRO A 4 -10.87 -12.00 1.08
C PRO A 4 -11.10 -11.14 -0.17
N HIS A 5 -10.85 -9.83 -0.04
CA HIS A 5 -11.08 -8.81 -1.07
C HIS A 5 -9.86 -8.51 -1.95
N ILE A 6 -8.78 -9.30 -1.84
CA ILE A 6 -7.64 -9.13 -2.74
C ILE A 6 -8.00 -9.70 -4.13
N LEU A 7 -7.59 -9.00 -5.17
CA LEU A 7 -7.80 -9.43 -6.55
C LEU A 7 -7.12 -10.80 -6.77
N ARG A 8 -7.95 -11.84 -6.99
CA ARG A 8 -7.51 -13.25 -6.89
C ARG A 8 -6.53 -13.71 -7.98
N GLN A 9 -6.27 -12.88 -8.99
CA GLN A 9 -5.51 -13.24 -10.19
C GLN A 9 -4.16 -12.51 -10.33
N LEU A 10 -3.75 -11.71 -9.34
CA LEU A 10 -2.47 -11.00 -9.41
C LEU A 10 -1.35 -11.79 -8.73
N ASN A 11 -0.24 -11.94 -9.44
CA ASN A 11 1.02 -12.39 -8.86
C ASN A 11 1.75 -11.23 -8.13
N GLN A 12 2.81 -11.53 -7.40
CA GLN A 12 3.51 -10.54 -6.58
C GLN A 12 4.10 -9.38 -7.41
N GLU A 13 4.69 -9.66 -8.56
CA GLU A 13 5.28 -8.65 -9.45
C GLU A 13 4.21 -7.73 -10.04
N GLN A 14 3.10 -8.31 -10.49
CA GLN A 14 1.94 -7.56 -10.98
C GLN A 14 1.36 -6.67 -9.90
N CYS A 15 1.29 -7.12 -8.65
CA CYS A 15 0.89 -6.28 -7.52
C CYS A 15 1.86 -5.10 -7.32
N ALA A 16 3.18 -5.33 -7.44
CA ALA A 16 4.20 -4.30 -7.22
C ALA A 16 4.21 -3.21 -8.31
N LEU A 17 3.83 -3.54 -9.55
CA LEU A 17 3.81 -2.60 -10.68
C LEU A 17 2.56 -1.70 -10.74
N ARG A 18 1.54 -1.97 -9.92
CA ARG A 18 0.28 -1.22 -9.97
C ARG A 18 0.41 0.16 -9.35
N LYS A 19 -0.34 1.10 -9.94
CA LYS A 19 -0.51 2.46 -9.42
C LYS A 19 -1.58 2.58 -8.32
N SER A 20 -2.22 1.47 -7.96
CA SER A 20 -3.26 1.38 -6.93
C SER A 20 -3.22 0.01 -6.26
N PRO A 21 -3.65 -0.12 -5.00
CA PRO A 21 -3.54 -1.37 -4.27
C PRO A 21 -4.44 -2.45 -4.89
N PRO A 22 -4.05 -3.74 -4.82
CA PRO A 22 -4.77 -4.85 -5.44
C PRO A 22 -5.97 -5.33 -4.59
N ILE A 23 -6.71 -4.41 -3.98
CA ILE A 23 -7.86 -4.68 -3.10
C ILE A 23 -9.05 -3.84 -3.54
N GLU A 24 -10.23 -4.45 -3.56
CA GLU A 24 -11.48 -3.80 -3.93
C GLU A 24 -12.58 -4.28 -2.98
N MET A 25 -13.32 -3.38 -2.32
CA MET A 25 -14.44 -3.76 -1.44
C MET A 25 -15.80 -3.81 -2.16
N ASP A 26 -15.79 -3.75 -3.50
CA ASP A 26 -16.97 -3.49 -4.35
C ASP A 26 -17.92 -4.71 -4.49
N ASP A 27 -18.01 -5.54 -3.44
CA ASP A 27 -18.90 -6.72 -3.33
C ASP A 27 -20.34 -6.34 -2.90
N GLY A 28 -20.77 -5.10 -3.18
CA GLY A 28 -22.18 -4.71 -3.17
C GLY A 28 -22.69 -3.90 -1.97
N LEU A 29 -22.05 -3.97 -0.79
CA LEU A 29 -22.49 -3.20 0.39
C LEU A 29 -21.90 -1.78 0.44
N TYR A 30 -20.65 -1.63 0.00
CA TYR A 30 -19.91 -0.37 0.06
C TYR A 30 -19.51 0.04 -1.34
N LYS A 31 -19.85 1.27 -1.72
CA LYS A 31 -19.44 1.87 -2.99
C LYS A 31 -18.32 2.85 -2.75
N ALA A 32 -17.31 2.81 -3.58
CA ALA A 32 -16.24 3.77 -3.52
C ALA A 32 -16.75 5.19 -3.81
N LYS A 33 -16.54 6.10 -2.86
CA LYS A 33 -16.85 7.52 -2.99
C LYS A 33 -15.67 8.33 -3.54
N SER A 34 -14.45 7.81 -3.38
CA SER A 34 -13.22 8.46 -3.86
C SER A 34 -12.35 7.50 -4.66
N ASP A 35 -11.37 8.06 -5.35
CA ASP A 35 -10.24 7.29 -5.86
C ASP A 35 -9.27 6.91 -4.73
N TRP A 36 -8.39 5.96 -5.04
CA TRP A 36 -7.25 5.64 -4.19
C TRP A 36 -6.30 6.83 -4.12
N SER A 37 -5.98 7.25 -2.90
CA SER A 37 -5.00 8.31 -2.62
C SER A 37 -3.86 7.75 -1.79
N ILE A 38 -2.66 8.29 -2.03
CA ILE A 38 -1.47 7.96 -1.23
C ILE A 38 -1.44 8.92 -0.04
N GLN A 39 -1.35 8.37 1.17
CA GLN A 39 -1.15 9.20 2.35
C GLN A 39 0.32 9.65 2.41
N LYS A 40 0.57 10.88 1.98
CA LYS A 40 1.86 11.57 2.11
C LYS A 40 1.85 12.33 3.43
N GLY A 41 2.54 11.81 4.44
CA GLY A 41 2.60 12.38 5.79
C GLY A 41 4.02 12.36 6.34
N SER A 42 4.21 12.82 7.59
CA SER A 42 5.51 12.76 8.27
C SER A 42 6.00 11.32 8.35
N GLY A 43 7.20 11.05 7.83
CA GLY A 43 7.80 9.72 7.81
C GLY A 43 7.70 8.97 6.48
N ALA A 44 7.18 9.61 5.41
CA ALA A 44 7.19 9.06 4.07
C ALA A 44 7.84 10.03 3.06
N ASP A 45 8.44 9.49 2.01
CA ASP A 45 9.10 10.26 0.96
C ASP A 45 8.10 11.07 0.09
N LYS A 46 8.61 11.79 -0.91
CA LYS A 46 7.81 12.57 -1.88
C LYS A 46 6.74 11.73 -2.63
N ASP A 47 6.96 10.42 -2.72
CA ASP A 47 6.10 9.45 -3.40
C ASP A 47 5.25 8.64 -2.39
N GLY A 48 5.35 8.92 -1.10
CA GLY A 48 4.63 8.27 0.00
C GLY A 48 5.18 6.90 0.41
N TRP A 49 6.41 6.55 0.01
CA TRP A 49 7.12 5.36 0.50
C TRP A 49 7.76 5.61 1.86
N MET A 50 7.76 4.56 2.67
CA MET A 50 8.53 4.46 3.91
C MET A 50 9.43 3.25 3.81
N TYR A 51 10.63 3.33 4.35
CA TYR A 51 11.69 2.34 4.17
C TYR A 51 12.06 1.67 5.48
N GLY A 52 12.45 0.40 5.41
CA GLY A 52 12.84 -0.37 6.59
C GLY A 52 13.56 -1.67 6.25
N ILE A 53 14.30 -2.16 7.23
CA ILE A 53 15.14 -3.36 7.11
C ILE A 53 14.31 -4.63 6.97
N ALA A 54 13.13 -4.71 7.60
CA ALA A 54 12.24 -5.87 7.53
C ALA A 54 10.75 -5.46 7.65
N TRP A 55 9.84 -6.35 7.23
CA TRP A 55 8.39 -6.06 7.27
C TRP A 55 7.86 -5.82 8.69
N ASN A 56 8.47 -6.45 9.70
CA ASN A 56 8.13 -6.29 11.12
C ASN A 56 8.97 -5.22 11.83
N SER A 57 9.73 -4.39 11.10
CA SER A 57 10.50 -3.29 11.69
C SER A 57 9.57 -2.36 12.48
N SER A 58 10.00 -2.00 13.69
CA SER A 58 9.33 -1.01 14.55
C SER A 58 9.52 0.41 14.05
N THR A 59 10.63 0.67 13.36
CA THR A 59 11.00 1.96 12.79
C THR A 59 10.91 1.92 11.26
N TRP A 60 10.46 3.03 10.69
CA TRP A 60 10.33 3.24 9.25
C TRP A 60 10.77 4.67 8.94
N GLU A 61 11.61 4.82 7.92
CA GLU A 61 12.24 6.09 7.57
C GLU A 61 11.65 6.67 6.28
N ASP A 62 11.78 7.99 6.12
CA ASP A 62 11.30 8.74 4.95
C ASP A 62 12.31 8.77 3.80
N ARG A 63 13.46 8.09 3.94
CA ARG A 63 14.54 8.01 2.96
C ARG A 63 15.10 6.59 2.88
N GLU A 64 15.61 6.27 1.70
CA GLU A 64 16.30 5.01 1.44
C GLU A 64 17.64 4.94 2.21
N GLY A 65 17.73 3.98 3.12
CA GLY A 65 18.96 3.56 3.77
C GLY A 65 19.66 2.44 3.01
N PHE A 66 20.98 2.32 3.20
CA PHE A 66 21.79 1.31 2.52
C PHE A 66 21.39 -0.14 2.85
N PHE A 67 20.81 -0.37 4.02
CA PHE A 67 20.40 -1.69 4.50
C PHE A 67 18.88 -1.92 4.45
N ASP A 68 18.12 -1.01 3.84
CA ASP A 68 16.68 -1.19 3.71
C ASP A 68 16.37 -2.24 2.66
N THR A 69 15.75 -3.33 3.08
CA THR A 69 15.37 -4.42 2.18
C THR A 69 13.90 -4.35 1.78
N THR A 70 13.11 -3.52 2.47
CA THR A 70 11.67 -3.39 2.24
C THR A 70 11.23 -1.94 2.24
N ARG A 71 10.14 -1.68 1.51
CA ARG A 71 9.41 -0.41 1.56
C ARG A 71 7.92 -0.66 1.65
N LYS A 72 7.19 0.28 2.25
CA LYS A 72 5.72 0.25 2.34
C LYS A 72 5.13 1.60 1.98
N ARG A 73 3.88 1.60 1.53
CA ARG A 73 3.12 2.80 1.19
C ARG A 73 1.70 2.65 1.69
N ARG A 74 1.14 3.73 2.25
CA ARG A 74 -0.24 3.74 2.74
C ARG A 74 -1.19 4.32 1.69
N TRP A 75 -2.19 3.53 1.34
CA TRP A 75 -3.26 3.89 0.43
C TRP A 75 -4.56 4.07 1.19
N THR A 76 -5.35 5.08 0.81
CA THR A 76 -6.64 5.39 1.43
C THR A 76 -7.71 5.62 0.38
N ARG A 77 -8.92 5.13 0.63
CA ARG A 77 -10.09 5.33 -0.23
C ARG A 77 -11.33 5.43 0.66
N ILE A 78 -12.23 6.35 0.34
CA ILE A 78 -13.47 6.54 1.08
C ILE A 78 -14.55 5.70 0.43
N TYR A 79 -15.33 5.00 1.26
CA TYR A 79 -16.48 4.22 0.84
C TYR A 79 -17.75 4.75 1.52
N THR A 80 -18.90 4.58 0.87
CA THR A 80 -20.24 4.88 1.39
C THR A 80 -21.18 3.71 1.19
#